data_AF-A0A529X8Q2-F1
#
_entry.id   AF-A0A529X8Q2-F1
#
_cell.length_a   1.000
_cell.length_b   1.000
_cell.length_c   1.000
_cell.angle_alpha   90.00
_cell.angle_beta   90.00
_cell.angle_gamma   90.00
#
_symmetry.space_group_name_H-M   'P 1'
#
loop_
_entity.id
_entity.type
_entity.pdbx_description
1 polymer ?
#
loop_
_entity_poly.entity_id
_entity_poly.type
_entity_poly.pdbx_seq_one_letter_code
_entity_poly.pdbx_strand_id
1 'polypeptide(L)'
;YNLWPVSWPAKWILRRFDHAAIYLLIAATYTPFLAQLDNSPLALPMIVVVWGAAAAGIAIKMFLPGRYDRLAIVFYLAIGWSGVVLAGPLVTTLPTVSVALLVAGGIVYSCGVIFFAWKGLRFHNAV
;
A
#
# COMPACT_ATOMS: atom_id res chain seq x y z
N TYR A 1 -2.43 16.26 6.50
CA TYR A 1 -3.56 16.59 7.41
C TYR A 1 -3.10 16.85 8.86
N ASN A 2 -1.98 16.27 9.31
CA ASN A 2 -1.48 16.43 10.69
C ASN A 2 -1.18 17.89 11.09
N LEU A 3 -0.64 18.69 10.16
CA LEU A 3 -0.36 20.11 10.38
C LEU A 3 -1.59 21.03 10.24
N TRP A 4 -2.74 20.49 9.81
CA TRP A 4 -3.95 21.30 9.61
C TRP A 4 -4.61 21.59 10.97
N PRO A 5 -5.01 22.86 11.22
CA PRO A 5 -5.71 23.22 12.45
C PRO A 5 -6.97 22.36 12.63
N VAL A 6 -7.42 22.17 13.87
CA VAL A 6 -8.62 21.36 14.18
C VAL A 6 -9.87 22.13 13.73
N SER A 7 -10.09 22.18 12.41
CA SER A 7 -11.24 22.80 11.78
C SER A 7 -12.04 21.76 11.00
N TRP A 8 -13.34 21.72 11.28
CA TRP A 8 -14.30 21.03 10.43
C TRP A 8 -14.65 21.93 9.24
N PRO A 9 -14.82 21.41 8.01
CA PRO A 9 -14.71 20.00 7.58
C PRO A 9 -13.36 19.62 6.94
N ALA A 10 -12.48 20.58 6.68
CA ALA A 10 -11.27 20.41 5.86
C ALA A 10 -10.30 19.35 6.42
N LYS A 11 -10.07 19.33 7.74
CA LYS A 11 -9.15 18.34 8.37
C LYS A 11 -9.57 16.90 8.09
N TRP A 12 -10.87 16.64 8.11
CA TRP A 12 -11.43 15.31 7.88
C TRP A 12 -11.33 14.87 6.42
N ILE A 13 -11.54 15.79 5.48
CA ILE A 13 -11.38 15.52 4.05
C ILE A 13 -9.91 15.19 3.76
N LEU A 14 -8.98 16.01 4.24
CA LEU A 14 -7.54 15.77 4.09
C LEU A 14 -7.11 14.43 4.71
N ARG A 15 -7.68 14.05 5.85
CA ARG A 15 -7.43 12.74 6.47
C ARG A 15 -7.92 11.59 5.59
N ARG A 16 -9.02 11.74 4.83
CA ARG A 16 -9.47 10.70 3.88
C ARG A 16 -8.50 10.56 2.71
N PHE A 17 -8.06 11.67 2.12
CA PHE A 17 -7.08 11.66 1.04
C PHE A 17 -5.76 11.04 1.47
N ASP A 18 -5.26 11.38 2.66
CA ASP A 18 -4.01 10.86 3.19
C ASP A 18 -4.03 9.32 3.30
N HIS A 19 -5.10 8.75 3.88
CA HIS A 19 -5.25 7.30 3.94
C HIS A 19 -5.52 6.64 2.58
N ALA A 20 -6.22 7.33 1.66
CA ALA A 20 -6.46 6.83 0.32
C ALA A 20 -5.15 6.78 -0.49
N ALA A 21 -4.23 7.72 -0.25
CA ALA A 21 -2.94 7.78 -0.93
C ALA A 21 -2.07 6.54 -0.67
N ILE A 22 -2.28 5.81 0.44
CA ILE A 22 -1.60 4.54 0.71
C ILE A 22 -1.89 3.51 -0.40
N TYR A 23 -3.14 3.37 -0.83
CA TYR A 23 -3.52 2.45 -1.91
C TYR A 23 -2.87 2.85 -3.24
N LEU A 24 -2.88 4.15 -3.55
CA LEU A 24 -2.28 4.69 -4.75
C LEU A 24 -0.76 4.47 -4.76
N LEU A 25 -0.10 4.71 -3.63
CA LEU A 25 1.34 4.49 -3.47
C LEU A 25 1.69 3.02 -3.69
N ILE A 26 0.96 2.08 -3.10
CA ILE A 26 1.18 0.64 -3.32
C ILE A 26 1.07 0.32 -4.81
N ALA A 27 -0.01 0.76 -5.49
CA ALA A 27 -0.16 0.49 -6.92
C ALA A 27 0.96 1.12 -7.78
N ALA A 28 1.33 2.36 -7.49
CA ALA A 28 2.41 3.06 -8.19
C ALA A 28 3.76 2.37 -8.02
N THR A 29 4.06 1.79 -6.86
CA THR A 29 5.33 1.07 -6.63
C THR A 29 5.44 -0.21 -7.46
N TYR A 30 4.34 -0.86 -7.82
CA TYR A 30 4.35 -2.07 -8.64
C TYR A 30 4.61 -1.78 -10.12
N THR A 31 4.07 -0.68 -10.64
CA THR A 31 4.15 -0.31 -12.06
C THR A 31 5.57 -0.37 -12.65
N PRO A 32 6.63 0.23 -12.06
CA PRO A 32 7.97 0.18 -12.67
C PRO A 32 8.62 -1.21 -12.63
N PHE A 33 8.26 -2.08 -11.68
CA PHE A 33 8.73 -3.46 -11.68
C PHE A 33 8.01 -4.30 -12.73
N LEU A 34 6.70 -4.09 -12.86
CA LEU A 34 5.87 -4.76 -13.87
C LEU A 34 6.23 -4.33 -15.29
N ALA A 35 6.58 -3.06 -15.48
CA ALA A 35 7.08 -2.53 -16.76
C ALA A 35 8.45 -3.09 -17.17
N GLN A 36 9.21 -3.71 -16.25
CA GLN A 36 10.44 -4.42 -16.61
C GLN A 36 10.19 -5.88 -17.01
N LEU A 37 8.96 -6.39 -16.80
CA LEU A 37 8.57 -7.76 -17.09
C LEU A 37 7.82 -7.86 -18.43
N ASP A 38 8.27 -7.16 -19.47
CA ASP A 38 7.57 -7.01 -20.76
C ASP A 38 7.18 -8.35 -21.42
N ASN A 39 7.95 -9.42 -21.18
CA ASN A 39 7.68 -10.76 -21.73
C ASN A 39 6.93 -11.70 -20.76
N SER A 40 6.58 -11.23 -19.55
CA SER A 40 5.89 -12.06 -18.56
C SER A 40 4.38 -12.01 -18.77
N PRO A 41 3.70 -13.15 -18.95
CA PRO A 41 2.24 -13.19 -19.04
C PRO A 41 1.55 -12.76 -17.74
N LEU A 42 2.30 -12.66 -16.63
CA LEU A 42 1.80 -12.24 -15.33
C LEU A 42 1.82 -10.72 -15.15
N ALA A 43 2.52 -9.97 -16.01
CA ALA A 43 2.74 -8.54 -15.79
C ALA A 43 1.43 -7.74 -15.89
N LEU A 44 0.72 -7.86 -17.01
CA LEU A 44 -0.53 -7.15 -17.25
C LEU A 44 -1.66 -7.55 -16.27
N PRO A 45 -1.94 -8.85 -16.02
CA PRO A 45 -2.94 -9.24 -15.02
C PRO A 45 -2.65 -8.65 -13.64
N MET A 46 -1.38 -8.61 -13.23
CA MET A 46 -1.01 -8.04 -11.95
C MET A 46 -1.22 -6.53 -11.90
N ILE A 47 -0.93 -5.79 -12.98
CA ILE A 47 -1.26 -4.35 -13.08
C ILE A 47 -2.75 -4.15 -12.84
N VAL A 48 -3.60 -4.90 -13.55
CA VAL A 48 -5.06 -4.79 -13.46
C VAL A 48 -5.55 -5.10 -12.04
N VAL A 49 -5.07 -6.18 -11.43
CA VAL A 49 -5.45 -6.58 -10.07
C VAL A 49 -5.05 -5.52 -9.05
N VAL A 50 -3.79 -5.06 -9.09
CA VAL A 50 -3.27 -4.10 -8.10
C VAL A 50 -3.95 -2.75 -8.23
N TRP A 51 -4.12 -2.22 -9.46
CA TRP A 51 -4.81 -0.96 -9.69
C TRP A 51 -6.31 -1.05 -9.40
N GLY A 52 -6.96 -2.17 -9.74
CA GLY A 52 -8.36 -2.42 -9.40
C GLY A 52 -8.59 -2.47 -7.89
N ALA A 53 -7.73 -3.19 -7.16
CA ALA A 53 -7.78 -3.25 -5.70
C ALA A 53 -7.49 -1.88 -5.07
N ALA A 54 -6.55 -1.10 -5.62
CA ALA A 54 -6.26 0.24 -5.15
C ALA A 54 -7.45 1.20 -5.37
N ALA A 55 -8.07 1.17 -6.55
CA ALA A 55 -9.26 1.97 -6.85
C ALA A 55 -10.42 1.63 -5.89
N ALA A 56 -10.66 0.34 -5.65
CA ALA A 56 -11.66 -0.11 -4.68
C ALA A 56 -11.34 0.38 -3.26
N GLY A 57 -10.08 0.26 -2.83
CA GLY A 57 -9.63 0.74 -1.52
C GLY A 57 -9.80 2.25 -1.34
N ILE A 58 -9.44 3.04 -2.37
CA ILE A 58 -9.64 4.49 -2.41
C ILE A 58 -11.14 4.82 -2.29
N ALA A 59 -12.00 4.17 -3.08
CA ALA A 59 -13.43 4.39 -3.03
C ALA A 59 -14.00 4.10 -1.64
N ILE A 60 -13.64 2.97 -1.02
CA ILE A 60 -14.07 2.63 0.34
C ILE A 60 -13.64 3.73 1.33
N LYS A 61 -12.41 4.23 1.24
CA LYS A 61 -11.91 5.25 2.16
C LYS A 61 -12.56 6.62 1.97
N MET A 62 -12.93 6.97 0.74
CA MET A 62 -13.59 8.24 0.43
C MET A 62 -15.08 8.23 0.81
N PHE A 63 -15.79 7.15 0.50
CA PHE A 63 -17.25 7.06 0.64
C PHE A 63 -17.72 6.40 1.96
N LEU A 64 -16.93 5.51 2.58
CA LEU A 64 -17.28 4.80 3.82
C LEU A 64 -16.23 5.02 4.93
N PRO A 65 -15.97 6.28 5.33
CA PRO A 65 -14.94 6.60 6.32
C PRO A 65 -15.24 5.97 7.70
N GLY A 66 -14.21 5.45 8.37
CA GLY A 66 -14.28 4.96 9.75
C GLY A 66 -14.93 3.59 9.96
N ARG A 67 -15.73 3.09 9.01
CA ARG A 67 -16.43 1.80 9.15
C ARG A 67 -15.52 0.58 8.99
N TYR A 68 -14.49 0.69 8.14
CA TYR A 68 -13.65 -0.45 7.72
C TYR A 68 -12.16 -0.25 8.02
N ASP A 69 -11.80 0.56 9.01
CA ASP A 69 -10.40 0.91 9.26
C ASP A 69 -9.50 -0.30 9.57
N ARG A 70 -10.01 -1.36 10.23
CA ARG A 70 -9.26 -2.61 10.44
C ARG A 70 -9.14 -3.45 9.16
N LEU A 71 -10.21 -3.51 8.37
CA LEU A 71 -10.22 -4.24 7.10
C LEU A 71 -9.23 -3.61 6.11
N ALA A 72 -9.11 -2.28 6.13
CA ALA A 72 -8.14 -1.56 5.32
C ALA A 72 -6.71 -2.03 5.57
N ILE A 73 -6.32 -2.30 6.83
CA ILE A 73 -4.98 -2.83 7.18
C ILE A 73 -4.73 -4.17 6.48
N VAL A 74 -5.69 -5.08 6.58
CA VAL A 74 -5.61 -6.39 5.92
C VAL A 74 -5.51 -6.22 4.41
N PHE A 75 -6.27 -5.29 3.85
CA PHE A 75 -6.29 -5.01 2.41
C PHE A 75 -4.96 -4.42 1.92
N TYR A 76 -4.37 -3.47 2.65
CA TYR A 76 -3.03 -2.94 2.36
C TYR A 76 -1.99 -4.06 2.36
N LEU A 77 -2.03 -4.94 3.36
CA LEU A 77 -1.06 -6.04 3.49
C LEU A 77 -1.24 -7.04 2.35
N ALA A 78 -2.47 -7.41 2.01
CA ALA A 78 -2.78 -8.33 0.93
C ALA A 78 -2.31 -7.81 -0.44
N ILE A 79 -2.60 -6.54 -0.77
CA ILE A 79 -2.13 -5.92 -2.02
C ILE A 79 -0.61 -5.77 -1.99
N GLY A 80 -0.04 -5.36 -0.85
CA GLY A 80 1.41 -5.20 -0.70
C GLY A 80 2.19 -6.50 -0.89
N TRP A 81 1.62 -7.65 -0.48
CA TRP A 81 2.25 -8.96 -0.61
C TRP A 81 1.93 -9.69 -1.92
N SER A 82 1.00 -9.21 -2.75
CA SER A 82 0.65 -9.89 -4.01
C SER A 82 1.83 -9.98 -4.98
N GLY A 83 2.84 -9.13 -4.83
CA GLY A 83 4.08 -9.13 -5.59
C GLY A 83 4.95 -10.37 -5.41
N VAL A 84 4.71 -11.19 -4.37
CA VAL A 84 5.37 -12.50 -4.23
C VAL A 84 5.06 -13.42 -5.42
N VAL A 85 3.89 -13.27 -6.04
CA VAL A 85 3.53 -14.00 -7.27
C VAL A 85 4.50 -13.70 -8.42
N LEU A 86 5.13 -12.52 -8.41
CA LEU A 86 6.11 -12.10 -9.42
C LEU A 86 7.55 -12.45 -9.02
N ALA A 87 7.79 -13.07 -7.86
CA ALA A 87 9.15 -13.27 -7.34
C ALA A 87 10.05 -14.02 -8.34
N GLY A 88 9.53 -15.08 -8.98
CA GLY A 88 10.26 -15.84 -10.01
C GLY A 88 10.72 -14.96 -11.17
N PRO A 89 9.78 -14.35 -11.93
CA PRO A 89 10.12 -13.43 -13.03
C PRO A 89 11.03 -12.26 -12.60
N LEU A 90 10.80 -11.68 -11.42
CA LEU A 90 11.61 -10.55 -10.93
C LEU A 90 13.05 -10.95 -10.64
N VAL A 91 13.28 -12.13 -10.06
CA VAL A 91 14.64 -12.62 -9.75
C VAL A 91 15.44 -12.91 -11.02
N THR A 92 14.79 -13.34 -12.09
CA THR A 92 15.46 -13.63 -13.37
C THR A 92 15.71 -12.39 -14.21
N THR A 93 14.90 -11.34 -14.04
CA THR A 93 14.95 -10.14 -14.89
C THR A 93 15.69 -8.98 -14.24
N LEU A 94 15.61 -8.83 -12.91
CA LEU A 94 16.19 -7.69 -12.21
C LEU A 94 17.60 -7.98 -11.68
N PRO A 95 18.45 -6.95 -11.55
CA PRO A 95 19.71 -7.06 -10.83
C PRO A 95 19.49 -7.53 -9.38
N THR A 96 20.42 -8.34 -8.86
CA THR A 96 20.35 -8.90 -7.49
C THR A 96 20.14 -7.81 -6.42
N VAL A 97 20.76 -6.64 -6.60
CA VAL A 97 20.60 -5.50 -5.68
C VAL A 97 19.15 -5.01 -5.64
N SER A 98 18.47 -4.91 -6.79
CA SER A 98 17.06 -4.50 -6.85
C SER A 98 16.15 -5.49 -6.15
N VAL A 99 16.40 -6.79 -6.31
CA VAL A 99 15.66 -7.85 -5.61
C VAL A 99 15.90 -7.77 -4.11
N ALA A 100 17.15 -7.59 -3.67
CA ALA A 100 17.49 -7.45 -2.26
C ALA A 100 16.79 -6.25 -1.62
N LEU A 101 16.75 -5.11 -2.31
CA LEU A 101 16.02 -3.92 -1.86
C LEU A 101 14.51 -4.16 -1.80
N LEU A 102 13.94 -4.91 -2.75
CA LEU A 102 12.52 -5.27 -2.72
C LEU A 102 12.19 -6.14 -1.50
N VAL A 103 13.02 -7.14 -1.21
CA VAL A 103 12.86 -7.99 -0.02
C VAL A 103 13.00 -7.17 1.26
N ALA A 104 14.02 -6.32 1.36
CA ALA A 104 14.21 -5.42 2.49
C ALA A 104 12.99 -4.49 2.68
N GLY A 105 12.46 -3.93 1.60
CA GLY A 105 11.24 -3.13 1.60
C GLY A 105 10.03 -3.91 2.14
N GLY A 106 9.84 -5.16 1.70
CA GLY A 106 8.77 -6.04 2.19
C GLY A 106 8.87 -6.34 3.69
N ILE A 107 10.09 -6.52 4.20
CA ILE A 107 10.35 -6.71 5.64
C ILE A 107 10.00 -5.43 6.40
N VAL A 108 10.52 -4.27 5.97
CA VAL A 108 10.25 -2.97 6.61
C VAL A 108 8.75 -2.66 6.60
N TYR A 109 8.06 -2.94 5.50
CA TYR A 109 6.62 -2.78 5.38
C TYR A 109 5.87 -3.64 6.41
N SER A 110 6.20 -4.92 6.50
CA SER A 110 5.57 -5.86 7.42
C SER A 110 5.82 -5.49 8.88
N CYS A 111 7.06 -5.08 9.22
CA CYS A 111 7.39 -4.55 10.54
C CYS A 111 6.61 -3.28 10.87
N GLY A 112 6.50 -2.35 9.91
CA GLY A 112 5.72 -1.12 10.07
C GLY A 112 4.24 -1.39 10.37
N VAL A 113 3.64 -2.40 9.72
CA VAL A 113 2.26 -2.83 9.99
C VAL A 113 2.07 -3.34 11.41
N ILE A 114 3.06 -4.05 11.98
CA ILE A 114 3.02 -4.48 13.39
C ILE A 114 2.94 -3.27 14.32
N PHE A 115 3.82 -2.27 14.14
CA PHE A 115 3.78 -1.05 14.94
C PHE A 115 2.47 -0.27 14.74
N PHE A 116 1.95 -0.22 13.51
CA PHE A 116 0.68 0.43 13.20
C PHE A 116 -0.53 -0.26 13.85
N ALA A 117 -0.54 -1.59 13.95
CA ALA A 117 -1.61 -2.34 14.58
C ALA A 117 -1.52 -2.33 16.12
N TRP A 118 -0.36 -1.99 16.69
CA TRP A 118 -0.08 -2.10 18.11
C TRP A 118 -0.62 -0.90 18.93
N LYS A 119 -1.91 -0.98 19.27
CA LYS A 119 -2.64 0.05 20.03
C LYS A 119 -2.23 0.23 21.49
N GLY A 120 -1.46 -0.69 22.06
CA GLY A 120 -0.99 -0.66 23.45
C GLY A 120 0.26 0.19 23.70
N LEU A 121 0.91 0.71 22.64
CA LEU A 121 2.09 1.56 22.76
C LEU A 121 1.72 2.96 23.27
N ARG A 122 2.41 3.39 24.33
CA ARG A 122 2.29 4.76 24.85
C ARG A 122 2.77 5.73 23.77
N PHE A 123 1.96 6.73 23.41
CA PHE A 123 2.18 7.69 22.31
C PHE A 123 2.03 7.14 20.88
N HIS A 124 1.31 6.04 20.68
CA HIS A 124 1.05 5.50 19.34
C HIS A 124 0.37 6.48 18.36
N ASN A 125 -0.52 7.36 18.87
CA ASN A 125 -1.11 8.43 18.08
C ASN A 125 -0.44 9.76 18.42
N ALA A 126 0.06 10.45 17.41
CA ALA A 126 0.49 11.84 17.53
C ALA A 126 -0.74 12.75 17.59
N VAL A 127 -1.31 12.90 18.80
CA VAL A 127 -2.38 13.83 19.22
C VAL A 127 -3.72 13.67 18.47
#